data_AF-A0A5C7TMT0-F1
#
_entry.id   AF-A0A5C7TMT0-F1
#
_cell.length_a   1.000
_cell.length_b   1.000
_cell.length_c   1.000
_cell.angle_alpha   90.00
_cell.angle_beta   90.00
_cell.angle_gamma   90.00
#
_symmetry.space_group_name_H-M   'P 1'
#
loop_
_entity.id
_entity.type
_entity.pdbx_description
1 polymer ?
#
loop_
_entity_poly.entity_id
_entity_poly.type
_entity_poly.pdbx_seq_one_letter_code
_entity_poly.pdbx_strand_id
1 'polypeptide(L)'
;MAHLSLLSVQDVQTDLSQWLRDQRKKHKWSRDDLAEKSLVPAATIKKFETTGQISLRQFLMLWQSVDDLARLQQLTKLANIKPMPTSIDEVLANEL
;
A
#
# COMPACT_ATOMS: atom_id res chain seq x y z
N MET A 1 -1.75 25.24 -1.31
CA MET A 1 -2.76 25.05 -0.24
C MET A 1 -2.74 23.58 0.13
N ALA A 2 -2.59 23.24 1.42
CA ALA A 2 -2.60 21.84 1.85
C ALA A 2 -4.03 21.29 1.71
N HIS A 3 -4.23 20.32 0.82
CA HIS A 3 -5.48 19.58 0.73
C HIS A 3 -5.60 18.74 2.01
N LEU A 4 -6.42 19.19 2.96
CA LEU A 4 -6.73 18.43 4.17
C LEU A 4 -7.55 17.21 3.76
N SER A 5 -6.87 16.09 3.54
CA SER A 5 -7.50 14.78 3.45
C SER A 5 -8.10 14.43 4.81
N LEU A 6 -9.34 13.92 4.82
CA LEU A 6 -9.97 13.38 6.03
C LEU A 6 -9.44 11.98 6.38
N LEU A 7 -8.54 11.41 5.58
CA LEU A 7 -7.90 10.13 5.87
C LEU A 7 -6.93 10.27 7.04
N SER A 8 -7.22 9.54 8.11
CA SER A 8 -6.29 9.36 9.22
C SER A 8 -5.24 8.31 8.89
N VAL A 9 -4.15 8.29 9.68
CA VAL A 9 -3.15 7.22 9.62
C VAL A 9 -3.79 5.85 9.85
N GLN A 10 -4.79 5.77 10.73
CA GLN A 10 -5.48 4.53 11.06
C GLN A 10 -6.33 4.01 9.89
N ASP A 11 -6.93 4.91 9.10
CA ASP A 11 -7.72 4.53 7.93
C ASP A 11 -6.82 3.86 6.90
N VAL A 12 -5.72 4.52 6.53
CA VAL A 12 -4.75 3.99 5.56
C VAL A 12 -4.14 2.67 6.06
N GLN A 13 -3.83 2.55 7.35
CA GLN A 13 -3.31 1.33 7.94
C GLN A 13 -4.31 0.17 7.87
N THR A 14 -5.59 0.45 8.14
CA THR A 14 -6.69 -0.52 8.04
C THR A 14 -6.86 -0.99 6.60
N ASP A 15 -6.89 -0.06 5.66
CA ASP A 15 -7.08 -0.36 4.24
C ASP A 15 -5.93 -1.21 3.67
N LEU A 16 -4.69 -0.87 3.99
CA LEU A 16 -3.52 -1.66 3.56
C LEU A 16 -3.50 -3.06 4.18
N SER A 17 -3.86 -3.19 5.46
CA SER A 17 -3.95 -4.49 6.12
C SER A 17 -5.05 -5.37 5.50
N GLN A 18 -6.22 -4.78 5.27
CA GLN A 18 -7.36 -5.46 4.64
C GLN A 18 -7.04 -5.88 3.21
N TRP A 19 -6.37 -5.01 2.42
CA TRP A 19 -5.91 -5.33 1.07
C TRP A 19 -5.01 -6.57 1.06
N LEU A 20 -3.97 -6.63 1.89
CA LEU A 20 -3.05 -7.77 1.93
C LEU A 20 -3.74 -9.06 2.38
N ARG A 21 -4.63 -8.96 3.37
CA ARG A 21 -5.45 -10.08 3.84
C ARG A 21 -6.32 -10.64 2.72
N ASP A 22 -6.92 -9.77 1.92
CA ASP A 22 -7.77 -10.18 0.80
C ASP A 22 -6.97 -10.80 -0.34
N GLN A 23 -5.78 -10.27 -0.66
CA GLN A 23 -4.88 -10.91 -1.63
C GLN A 23 -4.48 -12.32 -1.17
N ARG A 24 -4.07 -12.49 0.09
CA ARG A 24 -3.76 -13.82 0.66
C ARG A 24 -4.94 -14.78 0.51
N LYS A 25 -6.16 -14.33 0.82
CA LYS A 25 -7.39 -15.15 0.69
C LYS A 25 -7.72 -15.47 -0.77
N LYS A 26 -7.51 -14.54 -1.71
CA LYS A 26 -7.68 -14.78 -3.15
C LYS A 26 -6.75 -15.89 -3.66
N HIS A 27 -5.51 -15.92 -3.15
CA HIS A 27 -4.57 -17.02 -3.39
C HIS A 27 -4.93 -18.32 -2.65
N LYS A 28 -5.96 -18.33 -1.81
CA LYS A 28 -6.38 -19.44 -0.94
C LYS A 28 -5.31 -19.89 0.06
N TRP A 29 -4.42 -18.99 0.46
CA TRP A 29 -3.35 -19.28 1.40
C TRP A 29 -3.82 -19.10 2.85
N SER A 30 -3.48 -20.05 3.71
CA SER A 30 -3.49 -19.87 5.15
C SER A 30 -2.41 -18.86 5.58
N ARG A 31 -2.36 -18.53 6.88
CA ARG A 31 -1.27 -17.70 7.40
C ARG A 31 0.06 -18.44 7.40
N ASP A 32 0.04 -19.76 7.56
CA ASP A 32 1.25 -20.58 7.52
C ASP A 32 1.79 -20.66 6.09
N ASP A 33 0.91 -20.83 5.09
CA ASP A 33 1.31 -20.78 3.67
C ASP A 33 1.97 -19.45 3.30
N LEU A 34 1.44 -18.32 3.79
CA LEU A 34 2.06 -17.02 3.56
C LEU A 34 3.37 -16.89 4.34
N ALA A 35 3.45 -17.42 5.56
CA ALA A 35 4.66 -17.36 6.37
C ALA A 35 5.85 -18.05 5.69
N GLU A 36 5.62 -19.20 5.06
CA GLU A 36 6.64 -19.91 4.27
C GLU A 36 7.11 -19.09 3.07
N LYS A 37 6.20 -18.41 2.37
CA LYS A 37 6.50 -17.62 1.16
C LYS A 37 7.17 -16.29 1.46
N SER A 38 6.78 -15.64 2.55
CA SER A 38 7.23 -14.30 2.90
C SER A 38 8.35 -14.28 3.93
N LEU A 39 8.67 -15.42 4.56
CA LEU A 39 9.59 -15.53 5.70
C LEU A 39 9.19 -14.62 6.89
N VAL A 40 7.88 -14.35 7.04
CA VAL A 40 7.31 -13.60 8.16
C VAL A 40 6.51 -14.59 9.01
N PRO A 41 6.79 -14.75 10.32
CA PRO A 41 6.09 -15.74 11.13
C PRO A 41 4.56 -15.59 11.11
N ALA A 42 3.82 -16.69 11.08
CA ALA A 42 2.36 -16.69 11.03
C ALA A 42 1.71 -15.92 12.19
N ALA A 43 2.34 -15.91 13.38
CA ALA A 43 1.91 -15.10 14.52
C ALA A 43 2.01 -13.58 14.23
N THR A 44 3.07 -13.15 13.55
CA THR A 44 3.26 -11.76 13.11
C THR A 44 2.22 -11.39 12.04
N ILE A 45 1.95 -12.30 11.09
CA ILE A 45 0.89 -12.11 10.07
C ILE A 45 -0.47 -11.98 10.76
N LYS A 46 -0.78 -12.84 11.73
CA LYS A 46 -2.02 -12.75 12.51
C LYS A 46 -2.14 -11.41 13.23
N LYS A 47 -1.07 -10.93 13.89
CA LYS A 47 -1.06 -9.62 14.55
C LYS A 47 -1.35 -8.52 13.53
N PHE A 48 -0.61 -8.47 12.43
CA PHE A 48 -0.79 -7.49 11.36
C PHE A 48 -2.21 -7.47 10.80
N GLU A 49 -2.78 -8.63 10.46
CA GLU A 49 -4.14 -8.71 9.91
C GLU A 49 -5.23 -8.36 10.91
N THR A 50 -4.93 -8.36 12.21
CA THR A 50 -5.90 -8.04 13.27
C THR A 50 -5.78 -6.59 13.73
N THR A 51 -4.57 -6.04 13.77
CA THR A 51 -4.30 -4.72 14.36
C THR A 51 -3.72 -3.70 13.38
N GLY A 52 -3.34 -4.14 12.18
CA GLY A 52 -2.59 -3.34 11.21
C GLY A 52 -1.11 -3.13 11.57
N GLN A 53 -0.65 -3.60 12.72
CA GLN A 53 0.70 -3.29 13.23
C GLN A 53 1.74 -4.31 12.76
N ILE A 54 2.79 -3.81 12.10
CA ILE A 54 3.95 -4.59 11.64
C ILE A 54 5.13 -3.64 11.37
N SER A 55 6.36 -4.16 11.31
CA SER A 55 7.50 -3.37 10.81
C SER A 55 7.40 -3.14 9.30
N LEU A 56 7.94 -2.02 8.80
CA LEU A 56 7.95 -1.71 7.36
C LEU A 56 8.62 -2.82 6.54
N ARG A 57 9.76 -3.36 7.00
CA ARG A 57 10.46 -4.45 6.31
C ARG A 57 9.54 -5.67 6.12
N GLN A 58 8.89 -6.13 7.18
CA GLN A 58 8.00 -7.29 7.11
C GLN A 58 6.74 -6.98 6.29
N PHE A 59 6.22 -5.75 6.34
CA PHE A 59 5.12 -5.31 5.47
C PHE A 59 5.48 -5.46 3.99
N LEU A 60 6.66 -4.97 3.58
CA LEU A 60 7.14 -5.12 2.19
C LEU A 60 7.34 -6.59 1.80
N MET A 61 7.81 -7.42 2.73
CA MET A 61 7.94 -8.87 2.51
C MET A 61 6.59 -9.56 2.33
N LEU A 62 5.54 -9.15 3.06
CA LEU A 62 4.19 -9.66 2.83
C LEU A 62 3.64 -9.17 1.49
N TRP A 63 3.82 -7.88 1.18
CA TRP A 63 3.34 -7.27 -0.05
C TRP A 63 3.87 -8.01 -1.28
N GLN A 64 5.20 -8.16 -1.40
CA GLN A 64 5.81 -8.85 -2.54
C GLN A 64 5.36 -10.31 -2.71
N SER A 65 4.90 -10.96 -1.63
CA SER A 65 4.44 -12.34 -1.69
C SER A 65 3.01 -12.46 -2.21
N VAL A 66 2.16 -11.44 -2.02
CA VAL A 66 0.73 -11.49 -2.37
C VAL A 66 0.34 -10.54 -3.51
N ASP A 67 1.17 -9.56 -3.83
CA ASP A 67 0.94 -8.50 -4.82
C ASP A 67 2.27 -7.96 -5.39
N ASP A 68 2.20 -7.07 -6.38
CA ASP A 68 3.35 -6.48 -7.03
C ASP A 68 3.98 -5.37 -6.18
N LEU A 69 5.22 -5.58 -5.74
CA LEU A 69 6.00 -4.61 -4.96
C LEU A 69 6.31 -3.33 -5.75
N ALA A 70 6.35 -3.39 -7.09
CA ALA A 70 6.60 -2.22 -7.92
C ALA A 70 5.52 -1.14 -7.75
N ARG A 71 4.28 -1.51 -7.40
CA ARG A 71 3.20 -0.57 -7.09
C ARG A 71 3.52 0.31 -5.87
N LEU A 72 4.16 -0.25 -4.84
CA LEU A 72 4.65 0.55 -3.71
C LEU A 72 5.87 1.39 -4.09
N GLN A 73 6.77 0.83 -4.89
CA GLN A 73 7.94 1.58 -5.38
C GLN A 73 7.52 2.81 -6.20
N GLN A 74 6.43 2.74 -6.97
CA GLN A 74 5.92 3.87 -7.74
C GLN A 74 5.54 5.08 -6.89
N LEU A 75 5.21 4.89 -5.60
CA LEU A 75 4.92 5.99 -4.67
C LEU A 75 6.14 6.90 -4.44
N THR A 76 7.36 6.41 -4.71
CA THR A 76 8.59 7.21 -4.57
C THR A 76 8.97 7.97 -5.84
N LYS A 77 8.26 7.75 -6.96
CA LYS A 77 8.54 8.40 -8.24
C LYS A 77 7.83 9.76 -8.31
N LEU A 78 8.61 10.82 -8.55
CA LEU A 78 8.15 12.21 -8.65
C LEU A 78 7.09 12.47 -9.74
N ALA A 79 6.97 11.57 -10.73
CA ALA A 79 6.02 11.70 -11.83
C ALA A 79 4.53 11.71 -11.40
N ASN A 80 4.22 11.32 -10.16
CA ASN A 80 2.87 11.40 -9.60
C ASN A 80 2.52 12.77 -9.03
N ILE A 81 3.46 13.72 -9.01
CA ILE A 81 3.19 15.12 -8.72
C ILE A 81 3.04 15.81 -10.08
N LYS A 82 1.79 15.93 -10.58
CA LYS A 82 1.55 16.85 -11.71
C LYS A 82 2.05 18.23 -11.26
N PRO A 83 2.99 18.86 -11.99
CA PRO A 83 3.40 20.21 -11.66
C PRO A 83 2.15 21.09 -11.71
N MET A 84 1.97 21.93 -10.69
CA MET A 84 0.90 22.90 -10.71
C MET A 84 1.17 23.83 -11.89
N PRO A 85 0.24 23.98 -12.85
CA PRO A 85 0.45 24.83 -14.00
C PRO A 85 0.80 26.24 -13.50
N THR A 86 1.87 26.79 -14.07
CA THR A 86 2.43 28.09 -13.65
C THR A 86 1.92 29.23 -14.53
N SER A 87 1.23 28.91 -15.62
CA SER A 87 0.62 29.87 -16.54
C SER A 87 -0.81 29.45 -16.92
N ILE A 88 -1.59 30.43 -17.38
CA ILE A 88 -2.95 30.20 -17.89
C ILE A 88 -2.91 29.28 -19.12
N ASP A 89 -1.89 29.43 -19.98
CA ASP A 89 -1.72 28.59 -21.17
C ASP A 89 -1.51 27.10 -20.81
N GLU A 90 -0.77 26.81 -19.73
CA GLU A 90 -0.58 25.44 -19.22
C GLU A 90 -1.84 24.84 -18.59
N VAL A 91 -2.73 25.67 -18.04
CA VAL A 91 -4.05 25.22 -17.55
C VAL A 91 -4.92 24.82 -18.74
N LEU A 92 -5.03 25.69 -19.74
CA LEU A 92 -5.88 25.48 -20.92
C LEU A 92 -5.45 24.27 -21.76
N ALA A 93 -4.15 23.97 -21.81
CA ALA A 93 -3.62 22.80 -22.51
C ALA A 93 -3.94 21.45 -21.84
N ASN A 94 -4.35 21.44 -20.56
CA ASN A 94 -4.68 20.22 -19.81
C ASN A 94 -6.20 19.90 -19.77
N GLU A 95 -7.04 20.71 -20.40
CA GLU A 95 -8.51 20.55 -20.43
C GLU A 95 -9.08 20.03 -21.77
N LEU A 96 -8.22 19.70 -22.75
CA LEU A 96 -8.58 19.13 -24.06
C LEU A 96 -8.17 17.66 -24.19
#